data_AF-A0A388KGN4-F1
#
_entry.id   AF-A0A388KGN4-F1
#
_cell.length_a   1.000
_cell.length_b   1.000
_cell.length_c   1.000
_cell.angle_alpha   90.00
_cell.angle_beta   90.00
_cell.angle_gamma   90.00
#
_symmetry.space_group_name_H-M   'P 1'
#
loop_
_entity.id
_entity.type
_entity.pdbx_description
1 polymer ?
#
loop_
_entity_poly.entity_id
_entity_poly.type
_entity_poly.pdbx_seq_one_letter_code
_entity_poly.pdbx_strand_id
1 'polypeptide(L)'
;MAELRFLKELGYDRRLVGGLRIQDDITVVVGITDETEDEGYQEQLFKRFEKIYYRHLEIVRKDDCGFTWDFMGSHMIVSSRPLLLHYTPVSKNTESLNNEGRLIFQTMQDYESYSAKAVKKAVLTATLKRVWDHTLSKQLVLGAMGFAICEADLRGYPPEVSLGALVNLTKAVPTQALRTLLSAMRVSADWVKGIRRERGTDQATDR
;
A
#
# COMPACT_ATOMS: atom_id res chain seq x y z
N MET A 1 12.23 21.77 -17.06
CA MET A 1 12.43 20.95 -15.84
C MET A 1 13.86 20.42 -15.84
N ALA A 2 14.53 20.45 -14.69
CA ALA A 2 15.95 20.07 -14.56
C ALA A 2 16.15 18.57 -14.76
N GLU A 3 15.20 17.75 -14.31
CA GLU A 3 15.19 16.29 -14.45
C GLU A 3 15.14 15.85 -15.91
N LEU A 4 14.30 16.50 -16.73
CA LEU A 4 14.24 16.21 -18.16
C LEU A 4 15.56 16.55 -18.86
N ARG A 5 16.23 17.62 -18.43
CA ARG A 5 17.54 18.00 -18.98
C ARG A 5 18.60 16.96 -18.59
N PHE A 6 18.63 16.56 -17.33
CA PHE A 6 19.48 15.47 -16.84
C PHE A 6 19.32 14.19 -17.67
N LEU A 7 18.08 13.73 -17.85
CA LEU A 7 17.78 12.54 -18.65
C LEU A 7 18.23 12.67 -20.11
N LYS A 8 18.20 13.89 -20.69
CA LYS A 8 18.74 14.13 -22.05
C LYS A 8 20.27 14.07 -22.07
N GLU A 9 20.93 14.57 -21.04
CA GLU A 9 22.40 14.56 -20.90
C GLU A 9 22.98 13.15 -20.66
N LEU A 10 22.17 12.19 -20.24
CA LEU A 10 22.56 10.77 -20.15
C LEU A 10 22.67 10.06 -21.50
N GLY A 11 22.17 10.65 -22.60
CA GLY A 11 22.27 10.05 -23.93
C GLY A 11 21.56 8.69 -24.01
N TYR A 12 22.31 7.64 -24.33
CA TYR A 12 21.78 6.28 -24.47
C TYR A 12 21.37 5.66 -23.13
N ASP A 13 22.08 5.98 -22.05
CA ASP A 13 21.88 5.45 -20.70
C ASP A 13 20.55 5.89 -20.09
N ARG A 14 19.90 6.93 -20.64
CA ARG A 14 18.59 7.40 -20.18
C ARG A 14 17.52 6.30 -20.18
N ARG A 15 17.69 5.25 -20.99
CA ARG A 15 16.78 4.10 -21.05
C ARG A 15 16.86 3.19 -19.81
N LEU A 16 17.97 3.29 -19.06
CA LEU A 16 18.22 2.56 -17.83
C LEU A 16 17.78 3.35 -16.60
N VAL A 17 17.47 4.64 -16.75
CA VAL A 17 17.06 5.51 -15.64
C VAL A 17 15.56 5.78 -15.73
N GLY A 18 14.82 5.27 -14.75
CA GLY A 18 13.42 5.57 -14.53
C GLY A 18 13.23 6.32 -13.23
N GLY A 19 12.09 7.00 -13.08
CA GLY A 19 11.77 7.66 -11.81
C GLY A 19 10.45 8.38 -11.85
N LEU A 20 10.00 8.77 -10.66
CA LEU A 20 8.76 9.51 -10.46
C LEU A 20 9.00 10.59 -9.40
N ARG A 21 8.55 11.80 -9.72
CA ARG A 21 8.48 12.91 -8.77
C ARG A 21 7.02 13.21 -8.47
N ILE A 22 6.66 13.25 -7.20
CA ILE A 22 5.37 13.74 -6.73
C ILE A 22 5.67 14.80 -5.68
N GLN A 23 5.26 16.04 -5.92
CA GLN A 23 5.54 17.18 -5.04
C GLN A 23 7.03 17.28 -4.67
N ASP A 24 7.37 16.90 -3.43
CA ASP A 24 8.71 16.99 -2.85
C ASP A 24 9.42 15.63 -2.74
N ASP A 25 8.73 14.51 -2.98
CA ASP A 25 9.35 13.17 -2.97
C ASP A 25 9.70 12.72 -4.40
N ILE A 26 10.89 12.14 -4.53
CA ILE A 26 11.41 11.60 -5.78
C ILE A 26 11.88 10.17 -5.54
N THR A 27 11.50 9.25 -6.42
CA THR A 27 12.09 7.92 -6.52
C THR A 27 12.78 7.79 -7.87
N VAL A 28 14.02 7.29 -7.86
CA VAL A 28 14.83 7.05 -9.07
C VAL A 28 15.27 5.60 -9.04
N VAL A 29 15.09 4.90 -10.16
CA VAL A 29 15.51 3.52 -10.36
C VAL A 29 16.51 3.51 -11.51
N VAL A 30 17.69 2.95 -11.25
CA VAL A 30 18.79 2.89 -12.23
C VAL A 30 19.10 1.43 -12.50
N GLY A 31 18.94 1.02 -13.76
CA GLY A 31 19.38 -0.27 -14.24
C GLY A 31 20.90 -0.27 -14.45
N ILE A 32 21.55 -1.32 -13.96
CA ILE A 32 22.98 -1.57 -14.23
C ILE A 32 23.05 -2.71 -15.23
N THR A 33 23.87 -2.51 -16.25
CA THR A 33 24.33 -3.53 -17.20
C THR A 33 25.78 -3.90 -16.91
N ASP A 34 26.24 -5.04 -17.42
CA ASP A 34 27.63 -5.49 -17.32
C ASP A 34 28.63 -4.43 -17.84
N GLU A 35 28.23 -3.59 -18.81
CA GLU A 35 29.05 -2.49 -19.36
C GLU A 35 29.14 -1.28 -18.41
N THR A 36 28.17 -1.13 -17.52
CA THR A 36 28.05 -0.04 -16.54
C THR A 36 28.42 -0.48 -15.12
N GLU A 37 28.87 -1.73 -14.97
CA GLU A 37 29.41 -2.29 -13.72
C GLU A 37 30.83 -1.76 -13.43
N ASP A 38 31.08 -0.50 -13.80
CA ASP A 38 32.29 0.21 -13.41
C ASP A 38 32.12 0.70 -11.95
N GLU A 39 33.15 0.51 -11.13
CA GLU A 39 33.07 0.81 -9.70
C GLU A 39 32.72 2.29 -9.49
N GLY A 40 31.52 2.53 -8.95
CA GLY A 40 31.05 3.87 -8.60
C GLY A 40 30.28 4.62 -9.68
N TYR A 41 29.97 4.02 -10.84
CA TYR A 41 29.07 4.65 -11.84
C TYR A 41 27.75 5.10 -11.22
N GLN A 42 27.13 4.23 -10.42
CA GLN A 42 25.86 4.51 -9.74
C GLN A 42 25.95 5.76 -8.85
N GLU A 43 27.01 5.83 -8.03
CA GLU A 43 27.21 6.94 -7.10
C GLU A 43 27.50 8.25 -7.84
N GLN A 44 28.25 8.18 -8.95
CA GLN A 44 28.46 9.33 -9.82
C GLN A 44 27.16 9.82 -10.45
N LEU A 45 26.29 8.90 -10.88
CA LEU A 45 24.99 9.22 -11.46
C LEU A 45 24.08 9.92 -10.44
N PHE A 46 23.96 9.39 -9.22
CA PHE A 46 23.16 10.02 -8.17
C PHE A 46 23.73 11.39 -7.76
N LYS A 47 25.05 11.52 -7.60
CA LYS A 47 25.69 12.84 -7.37
C LYS A 47 25.44 13.84 -8.48
N ARG A 48 25.43 13.40 -9.74
CA ARG A 48 25.08 14.27 -10.89
C ARG A 48 23.61 14.64 -10.85
N PHE A 49 22.72 13.71 -10.50
CA PHE A 49 21.30 13.96 -10.36
C PHE A 49 21.01 14.98 -9.26
N GLU A 50 21.62 14.87 -8.08
CA GLU A 50 21.46 15.83 -6.99
C GLU A 50 21.86 17.26 -7.39
N LYS A 51 22.96 17.38 -8.15
CA LYS A 51 23.49 18.67 -8.62
C LYS A 51 22.58 19.42 -9.59
N ILE A 52 21.54 18.79 -10.13
CA ILE A 52 20.59 19.47 -11.03
C ILE A 52 19.63 20.38 -10.27
N TYR A 53 19.48 20.14 -8.97
CA TYR A 53 18.67 20.96 -8.09
C TYR A 53 19.46 22.16 -7.58
N TYR A 54 18.72 23.19 -7.16
CA TYR A 54 19.32 24.40 -6.63
C TYR A 54 20.08 24.10 -5.33
N ARG A 55 21.27 24.68 -5.17
CA ARG A 55 22.19 24.43 -4.03
C ARG A 55 21.63 24.71 -2.62
N HIS A 56 20.49 25.39 -2.51
CA HIS A 56 19.81 25.64 -1.23
C HIS A 56 18.63 24.68 -0.99
N LEU A 57 18.44 23.70 -1.88
CA LEU A 57 17.51 22.60 -1.67
C LEU A 57 18.28 21.42 -1.09
N GLU A 58 17.84 20.95 0.08
CA GLU A 58 18.38 19.77 0.72
C GLU A 58 17.74 18.52 0.11
N ILE A 59 18.57 17.63 -0.44
CA ILE A 59 18.12 16.33 -0.94
C ILE A 59 18.54 15.29 0.09
N VAL A 60 17.55 14.70 0.76
CA VAL A 60 17.77 13.61 1.71
C VAL A 60 17.67 12.28 0.95
N ARG A 61 18.81 11.61 0.75
CA ARG A 61 18.84 10.27 0.14
C ARG A 61 18.31 9.23 1.11
N LYS A 62 17.52 8.29 0.60
CA LYS A 62 17.03 7.09 1.28
C LYS A 62 17.27 5.87 0.39
N ASP A 63 18.53 5.70 0.00
CA ASP A 63 18.99 4.67 -0.94
C ASP A 63 19.35 3.34 -0.26
N ASP A 64 19.51 3.32 1.06
CA ASP A 64 19.66 2.08 1.84
C ASP A 64 18.33 1.34 2.00
N CYS A 65 17.76 0.88 0.88
CA CYS A 65 16.43 0.30 0.82
C CYS A 65 16.35 -1.10 0.20
N GLY A 66 17.48 -1.74 -0.13
CA GLY A 66 17.50 -3.10 -0.67
C GLY A 66 16.55 -3.27 -1.87
N PHE A 67 15.66 -4.27 -1.81
CA PHE A 67 14.66 -4.53 -2.86
C PHE A 67 13.30 -3.86 -2.60
N THR A 68 13.11 -3.16 -1.48
CA THR A 68 11.81 -2.65 -1.04
C THR A 68 11.91 -1.31 -0.36
N TRP A 69 11.11 -0.33 -0.77
CA TRP A 69 11.08 0.97 -0.13
C TRP A 69 9.68 1.57 -0.11
N ASP A 70 9.44 2.48 0.82
CA ASP A 70 8.20 3.23 0.86
C ASP A 70 8.33 4.51 0.01
N PHE A 71 7.31 4.76 -0.80
CA PHE A 71 7.19 5.96 -1.61
C PHE A 71 5.74 6.45 -1.63
N MET A 72 5.49 7.66 -1.14
CA MET A 72 4.17 8.33 -1.22
C MET A 72 3.00 7.47 -0.71
N GLY A 73 3.14 6.92 0.50
CA GLY A 73 2.09 6.08 1.12
C GLY A 73 1.89 4.73 0.43
N SER A 74 2.89 4.26 -0.30
CA SER A 74 2.88 3.00 -1.02
C SER A 74 4.19 2.27 -0.81
N HIS A 75 4.15 0.95 -1.02
CA HIS A 75 5.32 0.10 -0.96
C HIS A 75 5.76 -0.26 -2.38
N MET A 76 7.04 0.01 -2.64
CA MET A 76 7.73 -0.31 -3.88
C MET A 76 8.51 -1.60 -3.67
N ILE A 77 8.43 -2.53 -4.62
CA ILE A 77 9.14 -3.80 -4.56
C ILE A 77 9.80 -4.07 -5.91
N VAL A 78 11.09 -4.35 -5.89
CA VAL A 78 11.83 -4.86 -7.05
C VAL A 78 11.83 -6.37 -6.99
N SER A 79 11.23 -7.01 -8.00
CA SER A 79 11.27 -8.45 -8.19
C SER A 79 12.33 -8.82 -9.22
N SER A 80 13.06 -9.91 -8.96
CA SER A 80 14.00 -10.49 -9.92
C SER A 80 13.33 -11.63 -10.69
N ARG A 81 13.48 -11.62 -12.02
CA ARG A 81 13.03 -12.65 -12.99
C ARG A 81 11.50 -12.78 -13.18
N PRO A 82 10.91 -12.03 -14.13
CA PRO A 82 11.51 -10.90 -14.85
C PRO A 82 11.77 -9.71 -13.91
N LEU A 83 12.72 -8.83 -14.28
CA LEU A 83 12.94 -7.61 -13.51
C LEU A 83 11.68 -6.75 -13.58
N LEU A 84 10.96 -6.64 -12.47
CA LEU A 84 9.71 -5.90 -12.37
C LEU A 84 9.74 -4.99 -11.16
N LEU A 85 9.17 -3.79 -11.35
CA LEU A 85 8.88 -2.88 -10.26
C LEU A 85 7.39 -2.97 -9.93
N HIS A 86 7.08 -3.41 -8.72
CA HIS A 86 5.73 -3.44 -8.19
C HIS A 86 5.50 -2.22 -7.31
N TYR A 87 4.29 -1.67 -7.40
CA TYR A 87 3.77 -0.62 -6.56
C TYR A 87 2.50 -1.14 -5.92
N THR A 88 2.42 -1.05 -4.59
CA THR A 88 1.24 -1.46 -3.82
C THR A 88 0.86 -0.34 -2.84
N PRO A 89 -0.36 0.22 -2.91
CA PRO A 89 -0.82 1.20 -1.92
C PRO A 89 -0.85 0.62 -0.52
N VAL A 90 -0.48 1.43 0.48
CA VAL A 90 -0.46 1.04 1.89
C VAL A 90 -1.30 2.02 2.71
N SER A 91 -1.98 1.55 3.75
CA SER A 91 -2.68 2.44 4.69
C SER A 91 -1.71 2.91 5.79
N LYS A 92 -1.96 4.09 6.37
CA LYS A 92 -1.16 4.59 7.51
C LYS A 92 -1.17 3.65 8.71
N ASN A 93 -2.20 2.81 8.84
CA ASN A 93 -2.32 1.84 9.93
C ASN A 93 -1.76 0.46 9.57
N THR A 94 -1.18 0.25 8.38
CA THR A 94 -0.74 -1.10 7.98
C THR A 94 0.30 -1.66 8.93
N GLU A 95 1.33 -0.89 9.27
CA GLU A 95 2.37 -1.32 10.21
C GLU A 95 1.82 -1.53 11.63
N SER A 96 1.02 -0.59 12.14
CA SER A 96 0.46 -0.69 13.50
C SER A 96 -0.53 -1.83 13.64
N LEU A 97 -1.32 -2.12 12.59
CA LEU A 97 -2.21 -3.27 12.56
C LEU A 97 -1.43 -4.59 12.48
N ASN A 98 -0.37 -4.62 11.67
CA ASN A 98 0.46 -5.82 11.53
C ASN A 98 1.20 -6.17 12.82
N ASN A 99 1.81 -5.17 13.47
CA ASN A 99 2.71 -5.39 14.59
C ASN A 99 1.99 -5.41 15.95
N GLU A 100 0.98 -4.54 16.11
CA GLU A 100 0.36 -4.27 17.41
C GLU A 100 -1.14 -4.57 17.43
N GLY A 101 -1.75 -4.85 16.27
CA GLY A 101 -3.19 -5.10 16.16
C GLY A 101 -4.07 -3.91 16.53
N ARG A 102 -3.53 -2.67 16.50
CA ARG A 102 -4.27 -1.45 16.89
C ARG A 102 -4.21 -0.34 15.84
N LEU A 103 -5.19 0.56 15.93
CA LEU A 103 -5.27 1.76 15.11
C LEU A 103 -4.54 2.92 15.78
N ILE A 104 -3.60 3.54 15.07
CA ILE A 104 -2.91 4.75 15.51
C ILE A 104 -3.52 5.98 14.81
N PHE A 105 -3.87 5.84 13.54
CA PHE A 105 -4.36 6.93 12.70
C PHE A 105 -5.86 6.84 12.44
N GLN A 106 -6.52 7.99 12.44
CA GLN A 106 -7.94 8.12 12.11
C GLN A 106 -8.17 8.30 10.60
N THR A 107 -7.96 7.24 9.80
CA THR A 107 -8.04 7.34 8.32
C THR A 107 -9.46 7.23 7.76
N MET A 108 -10.40 6.70 8.54
CA MET A 108 -11.82 6.62 8.19
C MET A 108 -12.67 6.90 9.44
N GLN A 109 -13.92 7.36 9.23
CA GLN A 109 -14.82 7.66 10.34
C GLN A 109 -15.36 6.39 10.99
N ASP A 110 -15.56 6.44 12.30
CA ASP A 110 -16.15 5.34 13.07
C ASP A 110 -17.60 5.09 12.67
N TYR A 111 -18.05 3.83 12.73
CA TYR A 111 -19.38 3.48 12.24
C TYR A 111 -20.48 4.22 12.99
N GLU A 112 -20.33 4.45 14.31
CA GLU A 112 -21.29 5.15 15.17
C GLU A 112 -21.20 6.69 15.16
N SER A 113 -20.26 7.28 14.42
CA SER A 113 -20.19 8.74 14.28
C SER A 113 -21.38 9.35 13.51
N TYR A 114 -21.51 10.68 13.52
CA TYR A 114 -22.67 11.43 13.00
C TYR A 114 -23.01 11.20 11.52
N SER A 115 -22.03 10.96 10.65
CA SER A 115 -22.27 10.83 9.21
C SER A 115 -23.19 9.64 8.88
N ALA A 116 -24.00 9.80 7.83
CA ALA A 116 -24.91 8.75 7.38
C ALA A 116 -24.17 7.44 7.10
N LYS A 117 -24.74 6.31 7.57
CA LYS A 117 -24.13 4.98 7.42
C LYS A 117 -23.89 4.64 5.94
N ALA A 118 -24.77 5.08 5.03
CA ALA A 118 -24.60 4.88 3.59
C ALA A 118 -23.32 5.53 3.05
N VAL A 119 -22.97 6.73 3.52
CA VAL A 119 -21.72 7.42 3.14
C VAL A 119 -20.51 6.63 3.60
N LYS A 120 -20.53 6.12 4.84
CA LYS A 120 -19.46 5.28 5.40
C LYS A 120 -19.25 3.99 4.60
N LYS A 121 -20.35 3.31 4.23
CA LYS A 121 -20.31 2.14 3.33
C LYS A 121 -19.68 2.47 1.98
N ALA A 122 -20.06 3.60 1.40
CA ALA A 122 -19.54 4.07 0.12
C ALA A 122 -18.04 4.40 0.21
N VAL A 123 -17.59 5.06 1.28
CA VAL A 123 -16.17 5.36 1.52
C VAL A 123 -15.35 4.08 1.62
N LEU A 124 -15.78 3.09 2.39
CA LEU A 124 -15.07 1.81 2.49
C LEU A 124 -14.98 1.11 1.13
N THR A 125 -16.09 1.07 0.39
CA THR A 125 -16.13 0.49 -0.97
C THR A 125 -15.18 1.21 -1.92
N ALA A 126 -15.19 2.54 -1.89
CA ALA A 126 -14.31 3.37 -2.70
C ALA A 126 -12.84 3.19 -2.33
N THR A 127 -12.52 3.01 -1.03
CA THR A 127 -11.16 2.74 -0.57
C THR A 127 -10.66 1.40 -1.10
N LEU A 128 -11.43 0.32 -0.96
CA LEU A 128 -11.04 -0.99 -1.51
C LEU A 128 -10.86 -0.95 -3.03
N LYS A 129 -11.78 -0.28 -3.73
CA LYS A 129 -11.68 -0.08 -5.18
C LYS A 129 -10.42 0.71 -5.55
N ARG A 130 -10.12 1.80 -4.85
CA ARG A 130 -8.93 2.63 -5.10
C ARG A 130 -7.65 1.83 -4.90
N VAL A 131 -7.56 1.10 -3.79
CA VAL A 131 -6.41 0.23 -3.49
C VAL A 131 -6.23 -0.81 -4.60
N TRP A 132 -7.32 -1.45 -5.02
CA TRP A 132 -7.30 -2.41 -6.12
C TRP A 132 -6.91 -1.79 -7.46
N ASP A 133 -7.42 -0.61 -7.80
CA ASP A 133 -7.18 0.01 -9.10
C ASP A 133 -5.77 0.61 -9.19
N HIS A 134 -5.20 1.08 -8.06
CA HIS A 134 -3.90 1.77 -8.03
C HIS A 134 -2.69 0.85 -7.82
N THR A 135 -2.84 -0.47 -7.74
CA THR A 135 -1.70 -1.40 -7.66
C THR A 135 -1.24 -1.88 -9.04
N LEU A 136 0.07 -2.10 -9.18
CA LEU A 136 0.66 -2.82 -10.32
C LEU A 136 0.58 -4.35 -10.14
N SER A 137 0.36 -4.85 -8.91
CA SER A 137 0.22 -6.28 -8.61
C SER A 137 -1.05 -6.55 -7.82
N LYS A 138 -1.99 -7.27 -8.45
CA LYS A 138 -3.28 -7.63 -7.85
C LYS A 138 -3.16 -8.67 -6.74
N GLN A 139 -2.06 -9.42 -6.72
CA GLN A 139 -1.78 -10.42 -5.70
C GLN A 139 -1.20 -9.75 -4.45
N LEU A 140 -0.28 -8.81 -4.61
CA LEU A 140 0.38 -8.13 -3.48
C LEU A 140 -0.58 -7.19 -2.73
N VAL A 141 -1.59 -6.65 -3.42
CA VAL A 141 -2.56 -5.72 -2.82
C VAL A 141 -3.54 -6.37 -1.84
N LEU A 142 -3.65 -7.70 -1.83
CA LEU A 142 -4.61 -8.41 -0.97
C LEU A 142 -4.37 -8.13 0.51
N GLY A 143 -3.11 -7.99 0.92
CA GLY A 143 -2.75 -7.64 2.30
C GLY A 143 -3.29 -6.26 2.70
N ALA A 144 -3.05 -5.24 1.87
CA ALA A 144 -3.55 -3.89 2.10
C ALA A 144 -5.08 -3.83 2.15
N MET A 145 -5.76 -4.60 1.29
CA MET A 145 -7.22 -4.74 1.35
C MET A 145 -7.68 -5.41 2.64
N GLY A 146 -6.98 -6.45 3.09
CA GLY A 146 -7.25 -7.10 4.37
C GLY A 146 -7.13 -6.13 5.54
N PHE A 147 -6.06 -5.34 5.59
CA PHE A 147 -5.90 -4.30 6.62
C PHE A 147 -7.00 -3.24 6.58
N ALA A 148 -7.49 -2.86 5.40
CA ALA A 148 -8.63 -1.94 5.30
C ALA A 148 -9.93 -2.54 5.88
N ILE A 149 -10.15 -3.85 5.72
CA ILE A 149 -11.27 -4.55 6.37
C ILE A 149 -11.07 -4.60 7.88
N CYS A 150 -9.88 -4.98 8.36
CA CYS A 150 -9.57 -5.00 9.79
C CYS A 150 -9.74 -3.62 10.44
N GLU A 151 -9.32 -2.55 9.76
CA GLU A 151 -9.53 -1.18 10.24
C GLU A 151 -11.02 -0.84 10.33
N ALA A 152 -11.83 -1.21 9.33
CA ALA A 152 -13.28 -1.00 9.39
C ALA A 152 -13.91 -1.75 10.58
N ASP A 153 -13.52 -3.00 10.80
CA ASP A 153 -14.04 -3.82 11.89
C ASP A 153 -13.67 -3.23 13.27
N LEU A 154 -12.42 -2.78 13.44
CA LEU A 154 -11.96 -2.12 14.67
C LEU A 154 -12.68 -0.78 14.94
N ARG A 155 -13.20 -0.14 13.89
CA ARG A 155 -14.03 1.07 13.97
C ARG A 155 -15.52 0.80 14.15
N GLY A 156 -15.87 -0.46 14.42
CA GLY A 156 -17.25 -0.87 14.70
C GLY A 156 -18.11 -1.03 13.45
N TYR A 157 -17.52 -1.14 12.26
CA TYR A 157 -18.31 -1.49 11.08
C TYR A 157 -18.78 -2.94 11.24
N PRO A 158 -20.08 -3.21 11.04
CA PRO A 158 -20.58 -4.57 11.13
C PRO A 158 -20.04 -5.41 9.95
N PRO A 159 -19.81 -6.72 10.11
CA PRO A 159 -19.26 -7.58 9.06
C PRO A 159 -20.07 -7.54 7.75
N GLU A 160 -21.38 -7.35 7.85
CA GLU A 160 -22.29 -7.25 6.70
C GLU A 160 -21.98 -6.01 5.84
N VAL A 161 -21.35 -5.00 6.44
CA VAL A 161 -20.85 -3.82 5.74
C VAL A 161 -19.41 -4.02 5.26
N SER A 162 -18.49 -4.40 6.14
CA SER A 162 -17.07 -4.49 5.78
C SER A 162 -16.83 -5.59 4.74
N LEU A 163 -17.31 -6.79 5.00
CA LEU A 163 -17.28 -7.88 4.02
C LEU A 163 -18.21 -7.62 2.83
N GLY A 164 -19.30 -6.87 3.04
CA GLY A 164 -20.19 -6.44 1.96
C GLY A 164 -19.47 -5.62 0.88
N ALA A 165 -18.59 -4.70 1.29
CA ALA A 165 -17.76 -3.93 0.37
C ALA A 165 -16.80 -4.84 -0.43
N LEU A 166 -16.17 -5.81 0.23
CA LEU A 166 -15.31 -6.79 -0.43
C LEU A 166 -16.08 -7.70 -1.40
N VAL A 167 -17.27 -8.16 -1.01
CA VAL A 167 -18.17 -8.94 -1.88
C VAL A 167 -18.50 -8.17 -3.15
N ASN A 168 -18.86 -6.89 -3.02
CA ASN A 168 -19.20 -6.05 -4.17
C ASN A 168 -18.02 -5.89 -5.12
N LEU A 169 -16.80 -5.71 -4.59
CA LEU A 169 -15.60 -5.65 -5.40
C LEU A 169 -15.31 -6.97 -6.10
N THR A 170 -15.42 -8.11 -5.40
CA THR A 170 -15.25 -9.45 -5.99
C THR A 170 -16.27 -9.76 -7.09
N LYS A 171 -17.50 -9.23 -6.98
CA LYS A 171 -18.51 -9.33 -8.05
C LYS A 171 -18.13 -8.49 -9.27
N ALA A 172 -17.62 -7.28 -9.05
CA ALA A 172 -17.21 -6.37 -10.12
C ALA A 172 -15.94 -6.84 -10.83
N VAL A 173 -15.00 -7.45 -10.10
CA VAL A 173 -13.72 -7.93 -10.63
C VAL A 173 -13.49 -9.37 -10.14
N PRO A 174 -14.07 -10.39 -10.81
CA PRO A 174 -14.04 -11.76 -10.34
C PRO A 174 -12.68 -12.41 -10.54
N THR A 175 -11.79 -12.27 -9.55
CA THR A 175 -10.48 -12.93 -9.52
C THR A 175 -10.44 -13.99 -8.43
N GLN A 176 -9.65 -15.05 -8.66
CA GLN A 176 -9.44 -16.09 -7.64
C GLN A 176 -8.83 -15.50 -6.36
N ALA A 177 -7.88 -14.57 -6.51
CA ALA A 177 -7.26 -13.83 -5.42
C ALA A 177 -8.28 -13.17 -4.47
N LEU A 178 -9.23 -12.40 -5.02
CA LEU A 178 -10.27 -11.74 -4.22
C LEU A 178 -11.26 -12.73 -3.59
N ARG A 179 -11.56 -13.83 -4.27
CA ARG A 179 -12.40 -14.91 -3.71
C ARG A 179 -11.72 -15.59 -2.52
N THR A 180 -10.43 -15.87 -2.64
CA THR A 180 -9.63 -16.44 -1.54
C THR A 180 -9.59 -15.48 -0.36
N LEU A 181 -9.30 -14.20 -0.59
CA LEU A 181 -9.29 -13.18 0.47
C LEU A 181 -10.67 -13.09 1.16
N LEU A 182 -11.75 -13.00 0.38
CA LEU A 182 -13.11 -12.96 0.91
C LEU A 182 -13.44 -14.20 1.76
N SER A 183 -13.02 -15.37 1.31
CA SER A 183 -13.24 -16.63 2.05
C SER A 183 -12.49 -16.63 3.38
N ALA A 184 -11.22 -16.22 3.37
CA ALA A 184 -10.42 -16.09 4.59
C ALA A 184 -11.02 -15.10 5.59
N MET A 185 -11.47 -13.93 5.12
CA MET A 185 -12.08 -12.91 5.97
C MET A 185 -13.42 -13.34 6.56
N ARG A 186 -14.24 -14.11 5.81
CA ARG A 186 -15.49 -14.69 6.34
C ARG A 186 -15.22 -15.66 7.49
N VAL A 187 -14.28 -16.58 7.31
CA VAL A 187 -13.89 -17.55 8.34
C VAL A 187 -13.43 -16.82 9.61
N SER A 188 -12.61 -15.77 9.46
CA SER A 188 -12.16 -14.96 10.58
C SER A 188 -13.32 -14.27 11.31
N ALA A 189 -14.26 -13.67 10.57
CA ALA A 189 -15.42 -13.00 11.16
C ALA A 189 -16.34 -13.97 11.93
N ASP A 190 -16.56 -15.18 11.39
CA ASP A 190 -17.37 -16.21 12.04
C ASP A 190 -16.70 -16.75 13.31
N TRP A 191 -15.38 -16.91 13.29
CA TRP A 191 -14.59 -17.29 14.47
C TRP A 191 -14.70 -16.26 15.59
N VAL A 192 -14.58 -14.98 15.27
CA VAL A 192 -14.75 -13.89 16.25
C VAL A 192 -16.17 -13.85 16.81
N LYS A 193 -17.19 -14.10 15.98
CA LYS A 193 -18.59 -14.23 16.45
C LYS A 193 -18.76 -15.41 17.41
N GLY A 194 -18.10 -16.54 17.16
CA GLY A 194 -18.08 -17.71 18.04
C GLY A 194 -17.53 -17.38 19.43
N ILE A 195 -16.32 -16.79 19.49
CA ILE A 195 -15.67 -16.42 20.77
C ILE A 195 -16.53 -15.44 21.59
N ARG A 196 -17.16 -14.47 20.93
CA ARG A 196 -18.04 -13.51 21.63
C ARG A 196 -19.29 -14.18 22.21
N ARG A 197 -19.81 -15.21 21.56
CA ARG A 197 -20.95 -15.99 22.08
C ARG A 197 -20.52 -16.79 23.32
N GLU A 198 -19.40 -17.49 23.25
CA GLU A 198 -18.85 -18.27 24.38
C GLU A 198 -18.60 -17.39 25.62
N ARG A 199 -17.95 -16.24 25.44
CA ARG A 199 -17.71 -15.29 26.55
C ARG A 199 -18.96 -14.57 27.04
N GLY A 200 -19.96 -14.39 26.18
CA GLY A 200 -21.25 -13.80 26.54
C GLY A 200 -22.16 -14.76 27.32
N THR A 201 -22.01 -16.07 27.11
CA THR A 201 -22.71 -17.10 27.89
C THR A 201 -22.16 -17.26 29.30
N ASP A 202 -20.86 -17.05 29.52
CA ASP A 202 -20.27 -17.17 30.87
C ASP A 202 -20.72 -16.05 31.84
N GLN A 203 -21.13 -14.89 31.34
CA GLN A 203 -21.64 -13.78 32.17
C GLN A 203 -23.14 -13.88 32.49
N ALA A 204 -23.86 -14.82 31.89
CA ALA A 204 -25.31 -14.97 32.10
C ALA A 204 -25.67 -16.01 33.18
N THR A 205 -24.70 -16.74 33.71
CA THR A 205 -24.89 -17.82 34.71
C THR A 205 -24.69 -17.40 36.17
N ASP A 206 -24.36 -16.13 36.44
CA ASP A 206 -24.09 -15.61 37.79
C ASP A 206 -25.11 -14.51 38.21
N ARG A 207 -26.40 -14.72 37.94
CA ARG A 207 -27.50 -13.90 38.49
C ARG A 207 -28.64 -14.74 39.02
#